data_AF-A0A920KM11-F1
#
_entry.id   AF-A0A920KM11-F1
#
_cell.length_a   1.000
_cell.length_b   1.000
_cell.length_c   1.000
_cell.angle_alpha   90.00
_cell.angle_beta   90.00
_cell.angle_gamma   90.00
#
_symmetry.space_group_name_H-M   'P 1'
#
loop_
_entity.id
_entity.type
_entity.pdbx_description
1 polymer ?
#
loop_
_entity_poly.entity_id
_entity_poly.type
_entity_poly.pdbx_seq_one_letter_code
_entity_poly.pdbx_strand_id
1 'polypeptide(L)'
;MNYEDILNSISSSVAQEDIQEYIDKNIYNINFSSENISFDLDFENLSKDLFSQKITFNLILLECSLKKNFFSLNSNIDDCPQFNHKIINKKKYLYLVHKKLSYRLGEYNSSKNLREVWYNLLSINNNIFQTLITPDKYLITKNYLGYSPKIISYDNGKLEIEIEGLYNENNFIS
;
A
#
# COMPACT_ATOMS: atom_id res chain seq x y z
N MET A 1 -9.32 9.79 -7.13
CA MET A 1 -10.16 8.72 -6.56
C MET A 1 -11.59 9.23 -6.57
N ASN A 2 -12.58 8.48 -7.04
CA ASN A 2 -13.99 8.85 -6.84
C ASN A 2 -14.50 8.28 -5.50
N TYR A 3 -15.75 8.52 -5.14
CA TYR A 3 -16.32 8.03 -3.88
C TYR A 3 -16.40 6.48 -3.84
N GLU A 4 -16.82 5.85 -4.94
CA GLU A 4 -16.87 4.39 -5.08
C GLU A 4 -15.49 3.73 -4.95
N ASP A 5 -14.45 4.40 -5.41
CA ASP A 5 -13.07 3.96 -5.29
C ASP A 5 -12.60 3.89 -3.83
N ILE A 6 -13.01 4.84 -2.99
CA ILE A 6 -12.72 4.80 -1.54
C ILE A 6 -13.47 3.67 -0.87
N LEU A 7 -14.77 3.56 -1.15
CA LEU A 7 -15.59 2.49 -0.63
C LEU A 7 -15.00 1.12 -0.98
N ASN A 8 -14.76 0.86 -2.26
CA ASN A 8 -14.19 -0.41 -2.73
C ASN A 8 -12.79 -0.69 -2.15
N SER A 9 -11.97 0.34 -1.95
CA SER A 9 -10.64 0.19 -1.37
C SER A 9 -10.65 -0.26 0.08
N ILE A 10 -11.70 0.10 0.82
CA ILE A 10 -11.73 -0.12 2.25
C ILE A 10 -12.61 -1.33 2.59
N SER A 11 -13.70 -1.55 1.85
CA SER A 11 -14.54 -2.75 1.97
C SER A 11 -13.79 -4.04 1.64
N SER A 12 -12.76 -4.00 0.78
CA SER A 12 -11.92 -5.17 0.46
C SER A 12 -10.87 -5.50 1.54
N SER A 13 -10.65 -4.58 2.47
CA SER A 13 -9.58 -4.65 3.47
C SER A 13 -9.99 -5.24 4.80
N VAL A 14 -11.30 -5.29 5.08
CA VAL A 14 -11.87 -5.77 6.34
C VAL A 14 -13.20 -6.43 6.01
N ALA A 15 -13.40 -7.66 6.48
CA ALA A 15 -14.69 -8.34 6.37
C ALA A 15 -15.67 -7.76 7.40
N GLN A 16 -16.17 -6.54 7.19
CA GLN A 16 -17.26 -6.01 8.00
C GLN A 16 -17.96 -4.82 7.34
N GLU A 17 -19.29 -4.88 7.32
CA GLU A 17 -20.23 -3.85 6.85
C GLU A 17 -20.06 -2.50 7.57
N ASP A 18 -19.31 -2.47 8.68
CA ASP A 18 -19.19 -1.35 9.61
C ASP A 18 -18.19 -0.25 9.18
N ILE A 19 -17.16 -0.55 8.37
CA ILE A 19 -16.14 0.47 7.99
C ILE A 19 -16.65 1.54 7.04
N GLN A 20 -17.57 1.17 6.16
CA GLN A 20 -18.25 2.12 5.30
C GLN A 20 -18.94 3.22 6.13
N GLU A 21 -19.60 2.83 7.23
CA GLU A 21 -20.26 3.77 8.14
C GLU A 21 -19.25 4.72 8.82
N TYR A 22 -18.07 4.21 9.21
CA TYR A 22 -17.02 5.05 9.79
C TYR A 22 -16.44 6.05 8.78
N ILE A 23 -16.26 5.68 7.52
CA ILE A 23 -15.76 6.60 6.49
C ILE A 23 -16.82 7.63 6.14
N ASP A 24 -18.05 7.18 5.87
CA ASP A 24 -19.15 8.03 5.44
C ASP A 24 -19.45 9.12 6.49
N LYS A 25 -19.34 8.77 7.78
CA LYS A 25 -19.49 9.73 8.89
C LYS A 25 -18.38 10.79 8.91
N ASN A 26 -17.20 10.48 8.38
CA ASN A 26 -16.03 11.37 8.35
C ASN A 26 -15.85 12.08 6.99
N ILE A 27 -16.77 11.88 6.04
CA ILE A 27 -16.82 12.61 4.77
C ILE A 27 -17.66 13.89 4.93
N TYR A 28 -17.16 15.01 4.42
CA TYR A 28 -17.88 16.27 4.42
C TYR A 28 -17.65 17.06 3.11
N ASN A 29 -18.33 18.19 2.94
CA ASN A 29 -18.26 19.03 1.74
C ASN A 29 -18.49 18.28 0.42
N ILE A 30 -19.43 17.33 0.42
CA ILE A 30 -19.75 16.55 -0.78
C ILE A 30 -20.39 17.50 -1.81
N ASN A 31 -19.76 17.61 -2.97
CA ASN A 31 -20.24 18.38 -4.10
C ASN A 31 -20.50 17.45 -5.29
N PHE A 32 -21.74 17.45 -5.76
CA PHE A 32 -22.18 16.72 -6.93
C PHE A 32 -22.24 17.69 -8.11
N SER A 33 -21.22 17.66 -8.96
CA SER A 33 -21.25 18.32 -10.26
C SER A 33 -21.61 17.30 -11.35
N SER A 34 -22.09 17.78 -12.50
CA SER A 34 -22.46 16.92 -13.63
C SER A 34 -21.30 16.08 -14.19
N GLU A 35 -20.05 16.46 -13.88
CA GLU A 35 -18.86 15.82 -14.41
C GLU A 35 -18.05 15.07 -13.34
N ASN A 36 -18.15 15.46 -12.06
CA ASN A 36 -17.37 14.88 -10.96
C ASN A 36 -18.08 14.97 -9.60
N ILE A 37 -17.81 13.99 -8.74
CA ILE A 37 -18.10 14.04 -7.30
C ILE A 37 -16.80 14.43 -6.58
N SER A 38 -16.86 15.45 -5.72
CA SER A 38 -15.76 15.82 -4.83
C SER A 38 -16.23 15.83 -3.38
N PHE A 39 -15.33 15.56 -2.45
CA PHE A 39 -15.58 15.60 -1.02
C PHE A 39 -14.27 15.83 -0.29
N ASP A 40 -14.39 16.24 0.98
CA ASP A 40 -13.30 16.28 1.94
C ASP A 40 -13.46 15.13 2.93
N LEU A 41 -12.34 14.72 3.54
CA LEU A 41 -12.32 13.64 4.52
C LEU A 41 -11.59 14.10 5.78
N ASP A 42 -12.23 13.92 6.93
CA ASP A 42 -11.67 14.26 8.24
C ASP A 42 -10.75 13.13 8.70
N PHE A 43 -9.48 13.20 8.30
CA PHE A 43 -8.47 12.21 8.66
C PHE A 43 -8.22 12.12 10.17
N GLU A 44 -8.43 13.21 10.91
CA GLU A 44 -8.20 13.24 12.36
C GLU A 44 -9.28 12.43 13.09
N ASN A 45 -10.55 12.69 12.76
CA ASN A 45 -11.66 11.93 13.34
C ASN A 45 -11.72 10.50 12.82
N LEU A 46 -11.44 10.26 11.53
CA LEU A 46 -11.33 8.89 11.01
C LEU A 46 -10.23 8.10 11.72
N SER A 47 -9.08 8.73 12.02
CA SER A 47 -8.01 8.08 12.79
C SER A 47 -8.46 7.68 14.20
N LYS A 48 -9.19 8.55 14.90
CA LYS A 48 -9.73 8.27 16.24
C LYS A 48 -10.74 7.14 16.20
N ASP A 49 -11.65 7.16 15.24
CA ASP A 49 -12.70 6.15 15.07
C ASP A 49 -12.08 4.77 14.79
N LEU A 50 -11.13 4.67 13.83
CA LEU A 50 -10.46 3.42 13.51
C LEU A 50 -9.61 2.88 14.68
N PHE A 51 -8.89 3.75 15.39
CA PHE A 51 -8.10 3.37 16.56
C PHE A 51 -8.98 2.81 17.68
N SER A 52 -10.15 3.42 17.93
CA SER A 52 -11.09 2.94 18.95
C SER A 52 -11.59 1.51 18.71
N GLN A 53 -11.66 1.11 17.43
CA GLN A 53 -12.04 -0.22 16.99
C GLN A 53 -10.87 -1.19 16.83
N LYS A 54 -9.65 -0.77 17.18
CA LYS A 54 -8.40 -1.54 16.98
C LYS A 54 -8.15 -1.92 15.52
N ILE A 55 -8.67 -1.13 14.58
CA ILE A 55 -8.44 -1.33 13.16
C ILE A 55 -7.14 -0.61 12.80
N THR A 56 -6.17 -1.36 12.29
CA THR A 56 -4.91 -0.78 11.79
C THR A 56 -5.10 -0.48 10.30
N PHE A 57 -5.08 0.80 9.94
CA PHE A 57 -5.33 1.25 8.57
C PHE A 57 -4.30 2.29 8.16
N ASN A 58 -3.82 2.25 6.91
CA ASN A 58 -2.77 3.17 6.46
C ASN A 58 -3.35 4.49 5.93
N LEU A 59 -3.65 5.41 6.85
CA LEU A 59 -4.24 6.72 6.52
C LEU A 59 -3.36 7.60 5.62
N ILE A 60 -2.03 7.48 5.72
CA ILE A 60 -1.10 8.21 4.85
C ILE A 60 -1.29 7.75 3.40
N LEU A 61 -1.42 6.44 3.17
CA LEU A 61 -1.66 5.91 1.84
C LEU A 61 -3.05 6.30 1.30
N LEU A 62 -4.06 6.34 2.17
CA LEU A 62 -5.39 6.83 1.81
C LEU A 62 -5.36 8.32 1.42
N GLU A 63 -4.64 9.16 2.16
CA GLU A 63 -4.48 10.57 1.82
C GLU A 63 -3.77 10.74 0.47
N CYS A 64 -2.74 9.93 0.22
CA CYS A 64 -2.03 9.96 -1.04
C CYS A 64 -2.91 9.60 -2.24
N SER A 65 -3.81 8.62 -2.13
CA SER A 65 -4.69 8.25 -3.24
C SER A 65 -5.74 9.31 -3.60
N LEU A 66 -6.01 10.26 -2.71
CA LEU A 66 -6.86 11.42 -2.99
C LEU A 66 -6.17 12.45 -3.90
N LYS A 67 -4.83 12.47 -3.93
CA LYS A 67 -4.09 13.46 -4.71
C LYS A 67 -4.32 13.25 -6.22
N LYS A 68 -4.35 14.36 -6.96
CA LYS A 68 -4.53 14.35 -8.42
C LYS A 68 -3.39 13.55 -9.08
N ASN A 69 -3.74 12.74 -10.08
CA ASN A 69 -2.81 11.88 -10.84
C ASN A 69 -2.09 10.79 -10.02
N PHE A 70 -2.52 10.49 -8.80
CA PHE A 70 -1.88 9.48 -7.96
C PHE A 70 -1.72 8.12 -8.66
N PHE A 71 -2.79 7.65 -9.31
CA PHE A 71 -2.82 6.39 -10.06
C PHE A 71 -2.20 6.46 -11.46
N SER A 72 -1.33 7.45 -11.71
CA SER A 72 -0.51 7.52 -12.92
C SER A 72 0.91 7.06 -12.61
N LEU A 73 1.55 6.43 -13.60
CA LEU A 73 2.97 6.11 -13.50
C LEU A 73 3.79 7.41 -13.48
N ASN A 74 4.77 7.49 -12.57
CA ASN A 74 5.68 8.63 -12.42
C ASN A 74 4.95 9.95 -12.13
N SER A 75 3.94 9.90 -11.26
CA SER A 75 3.05 11.03 -10.94
C SER A 75 3.73 12.22 -10.25
N ASN A 76 4.98 12.08 -9.78
CA ASN A 76 5.81 13.13 -9.16
C ASN A 76 5.07 13.97 -8.10
N ILE A 77 4.35 13.29 -7.22
CA ILE A 77 3.65 13.85 -6.06
C ILE A 77 4.60 13.84 -4.87
N ASP A 78 4.98 15.02 -4.39
CA ASP A 78 5.84 15.16 -3.22
C ASP A 78 5.18 14.53 -1.97
N ASP A 79 6.02 13.95 -1.11
CA ASP A 79 5.64 13.26 0.15
C ASP A 79 4.70 12.05 0.04
N CYS A 80 4.36 11.61 -1.17
CA CYS A 80 3.59 10.40 -1.41
C CYS A 80 4.41 9.31 -2.12
N PRO A 81 4.16 8.02 -1.81
CA PRO A 81 4.65 6.93 -2.64
C PRO A 81 4.04 6.98 -4.04
N GLN A 82 4.82 6.63 -5.07
CA GLN A 82 4.41 6.77 -6.47
C GLN A 82 4.57 5.46 -7.23
N PHE A 83 3.63 5.17 -8.12
CA PHE A 83 3.78 4.05 -9.03
C PHE A 83 4.86 4.33 -10.07
N ASN A 84 5.81 3.42 -10.20
CA ASN A 84 6.86 3.47 -11.21
C ASN A 84 7.02 2.07 -11.83
N HIS A 85 7.71 1.96 -12.96
CA HIS A 85 8.13 0.67 -13.48
C HIS A 85 9.62 0.64 -13.78
N LYS A 86 10.22 -0.54 -13.68
CA LYS A 86 11.61 -0.77 -14.07
C LYS A 86 11.69 -2.01 -14.95
N ILE A 87 12.60 -1.99 -15.92
CA ILE A 87 12.90 -3.15 -16.76
C ILE A 87 14.12 -3.86 -16.16
N ILE A 88 13.95 -5.15 -15.85
CA ILE A 88 15.01 -6.02 -15.32
C ILE A 88 14.94 -7.32 -16.11
N ASN A 89 16.07 -7.75 -16.71
CA ASN A 89 16.15 -8.99 -17.50
C ASN A 89 15.04 -9.11 -18.55
N LYS A 90 14.78 -8.04 -19.31
CA LYS A 90 13.74 -7.92 -20.34
C LYS A 90 12.29 -8.02 -19.82
N LYS A 91 12.07 -8.12 -18.51
CA LYS A 91 10.75 -8.08 -17.88
C LYS A 91 10.49 -6.73 -17.25
N LYS A 92 9.26 -6.26 -17.34
CA LYS A 92 8.82 -4.98 -16.76
C LYS A 92 8.15 -5.25 -15.43
N TYR A 93 8.56 -4.54 -14.39
CA TYR A 93 8.06 -4.73 -13.03
C TYR A 93 7.47 -3.43 -12.51
N LEU A 94 6.37 -3.53 -11.77
CA LEU A 94 5.72 -2.40 -11.10
C LEU A 94 6.41 -2.18 -9.76
N TYR A 95 6.61 -0.92 -9.41
CA TYR A 95 7.16 -0.50 -8.14
C TYR A 95 6.31 0.58 -7.51
N LEU A 96 6.31 0.61 -6.19
CA LEU A 96 5.95 1.77 -5.40
C LEU A 96 7.22 2.44 -4.88
N VAL A 97 7.44 3.69 -5.22
CA VAL A 97 8.68 4.42 -4.91
C VAL A 97 8.36 5.59 -4.00
N HIS A 98 9.07 5.71 -2.89
CA HIS A 98 8.97 6.86 -2.00
C HIS A 98 10.38 7.26 -1.55
N LYS A 99 10.81 8.48 -1.91
CA LYS A 99 12.18 8.96 -1.65
C LYS A 99 13.22 7.97 -2.21
N LYS A 100 14.08 7.41 -1.36
CA LYS A 100 15.12 6.42 -1.76
C LYS A 100 14.61 4.98 -1.72
N LEU A 101 13.37 4.75 -1.29
CA LEU A 101 12.78 3.43 -1.13
C LEU A 101 12.03 3.04 -2.39
N SER A 102 12.24 1.81 -2.86
CA SER A 102 11.61 1.26 -4.06
C SER A 102 11.10 -0.13 -3.72
N TYR A 103 9.80 -0.32 -3.80
CA TYR A 103 9.11 -1.53 -3.39
C TYR A 103 8.49 -2.24 -4.60
N ARG A 104 8.84 -3.51 -4.87
CA ARG A 104 8.39 -4.22 -6.09
C ARG A 104 7.02 -4.87 -5.88
N LEU A 105 6.04 -4.45 -6.66
CA LEU A 105 4.64 -4.94 -6.67
C LEU A 105 4.40 -6.07 -7.71
N GLY A 106 5.47 -6.71 -8.17
CA GLY A 106 5.41 -7.80 -9.16
C GLY A 106 5.54 -7.36 -10.63
N GLU A 107 5.27 -8.30 -11.54
CA GLU A 107 5.37 -8.07 -12.99
C GLU A 107 4.28 -7.08 -13.44
N TYR A 108 4.63 -6.18 -14.35
CA TYR A 108 3.77 -5.12 -14.85
C TYR A 108 3.33 -5.40 -16.28
N ASN A 109 2.03 -5.29 -16.53
CA ASN A 109 1.43 -5.17 -17.85
C ASN A 109 0.57 -3.89 -17.92
N SER A 110 0.34 -3.38 -19.13
CA SER A 110 -0.43 -2.14 -19.33
C SER A 110 -1.92 -2.27 -18.99
N SER A 111 -2.44 -3.50 -18.91
CA SER A 111 -3.81 -3.79 -18.48
C SER A 111 -3.99 -3.79 -16.96
N LYS A 112 -2.92 -3.71 -16.17
CA LYS A 112 -2.99 -3.79 -14.71
C LYS A 112 -3.62 -2.51 -14.14
N ASN A 113 -4.70 -2.66 -13.40
CA ASN A 113 -5.38 -1.55 -12.74
C ASN A 113 -4.59 -1.12 -11.49
N LEU A 114 -3.94 0.04 -11.52
CA LEU A 114 -3.14 0.55 -10.40
C LEU A 114 -3.99 0.84 -9.16
N ARG A 115 -5.29 1.08 -9.33
CA ARG A 115 -6.23 1.29 -8.21
C ARG A 115 -6.42 0.01 -7.42
N GLU A 116 -6.73 -1.10 -8.10
CA GLU A 116 -6.87 -2.42 -7.46
C GLU A 116 -5.59 -2.82 -6.73
N VAL A 117 -4.42 -2.59 -7.34
CA VAL A 117 -3.13 -2.85 -6.70
C VAL A 117 -2.95 -2.00 -5.44
N TRP A 118 -3.33 -0.71 -5.48
CA TRP A 118 -3.25 0.17 -4.31
C TRP A 118 -4.18 -0.26 -3.18
N TYR A 119 -5.40 -0.67 -3.51
CA TYR A 119 -6.41 -1.05 -2.53
C TYR A 119 -5.97 -2.24 -1.70
N ASN A 120 -5.30 -3.21 -2.33
CA ASN A 120 -4.68 -4.34 -1.63
C ASN A 120 -3.56 -3.93 -0.65
N LEU A 121 -3.04 -2.70 -0.75
CA LEU A 121 -2.05 -2.13 0.18
C LEU A 121 -2.69 -1.28 1.29
N LEU A 122 -3.98 -0.92 1.21
CA LEU A 122 -4.61 -0.13 2.29
C LEU A 122 -5.01 -1.01 3.49
N SER A 123 -5.33 -2.28 3.23
CA SER A 123 -5.55 -3.30 4.25
C SER A 123 -4.23 -3.70 4.92
N ILE A 124 -4.15 -3.51 6.24
CA ILE A 124 -3.11 -4.14 7.05
C ILE A 124 -3.68 -5.45 7.58
N ASN A 125 -3.65 -6.47 6.73
CA ASN A 125 -3.69 -7.84 7.22
C ASN A 125 -2.25 -8.20 7.63
N ASN A 126 -2.07 -8.75 8.84
CA ASN A 126 -0.78 -9.29 9.28
C ASN A 126 -0.40 -10.44 8.34
N ASN A 127 0.35 -10.14 7.28
CA ASN A 127 0.81 -11.14 6.35
C ASN A 127 2.22 -11.52 6.69
N ILE A 128 2.37 -12.74 7.19
CA ILE A 128 3.66 -13.34 7.38
C ILE A 128 4.04 -14.00 6.06
N PHE A 129 5.13 -13.56 5.46
CA PHE A 129 5.67 -14.20 4.25
C PHE A 129 7.16 -14.45 4.43
N GLN A 130 7.62 -15.50 3.75
CA GLN A 130 9.01 -15.95 3.81
C GLN A 130 9.70 -15.64 2.49
N THR A 131 10.95 -15.20 2.57
CA THR A 131 11.76 -14.90 1.38
C THR A 131 13.22 -15.28 1.59
N LEU A 132 13.91 -15.53 0.48
CA LEU A 132 15.33 -15.89 0.47
C LEU A 132 16.18 -14.68 0.09
N ILE A 133 17.11 -14.32 0.95
CA ILE A 133 18.09 -13.25 0.70
C ILE A 133 19.51 -13.76 0.92
N THR A 134 20.50 -13.06 0.36
CA THR A 134 21.90 -13.30 0.69
C THR A 134 22.25 -12.65 2.05
N PRO A 135 23.20 -13.20 2.82
CA PRO A 135 23.56 -12.68 4.14
C PRO A 135 23.94 -11.19 4.17
N ASP A 136 24.63 -10.71 3.14
CA ASP A 136 25.03 -9.30 2.97
C ASP A 136 23.83 -8.35 2.81
N LYS A 137 22.70 -8.84 2.30
CA LYS A 137 21.47 -8.05 2.17
C LYS A 137 20.64 -7.98 3.46
N TYR A 138 20.93 -8.79 4.47
CA TYR A 138 20.11 -8.84 5.69
C TYR A 138 20.09 -7.49 6.43
N LEU A 139 21.25 -6.84 6.56
CA LEU A 139 21.33 -5.54 7.23
C LEU A 139 20.55 -4.45 6.49
N ILE A 140 20.58 -4.48 5.15
CA ILE A 140 19.83 -3.55 4.31
C ILE A 140 18.32 -3.79 4.52
N THR A 141 17.89 -5.04 4.50
CA THR A 141 16.50 -5.42 4.75
C THR A 141 16.02 -5.02 6.15
N LYS A 142 16.84 -5.25 7.18
CA LYS A 142 16.55 -4.81 8.55
C LYS A 142 16.34 -3.29 8.63
N ASN A 143 17.25 -2.52 8.03
CA ASN A 143 17.16 -1.06 8.02
C ASN A 143 15.93 -0.57 7.24
N TYR A 144 15.57 -1.28 6.17
CA TYR A 144 14.37 -0.99 5.37
C TYR A 144 13.08 -1.23 6.14
N LEU A 145 12.99 -2.37 6.83
CA LEU A 145 11.80 -2.77 7.58
C LEU A 145 11.62 -1.97 8.89
N GLY A 146 12.71 -1.39 9.42
CA GLY A 146 12.69 -0.72 10.72
C GLY A 146 12.65 -1.70 11.92
N TYR A 147 12.70 -3.00 11.65
CA TYR A 147 12.81 -4.07 12.64
C TYR A 147 13.72 -5.20 12.11
N SER A 148 14.11 -6.12 12.99
CA SER A 148 14.94 -7.27 12.59
C SER A 148 14.01 -8.43 12.17
N PRO A 149 13.88 -8.75 10.87
CA PRO A 149 13.05 -9.86 10.43
C PRO A 149 13.60 -11.19 10.96
N LYS A 150 12.70 -12.12 11.28
CA LYS A 150 13.07 -13.40 11.89
C LYS A 150 13.80 -14.26 10.87
N ILE A 151 14.95 -14.82 11.25
CA ILE A 151 15.68 -15.78 10.41
C ILE A 151 15.10 -17.17 10.68
N ILE A 152 14.58 -17.82 9.64
CA ILE A 152 13.98 -19.16 9.71
C ILE A 152 15.06 -20.22 9.51
N SER A 153 15.89 -20.04 8.47
CA SER A 153 16.92 -21.01 8.11
C SER A 153 18.10 -20.33 7.40
N TYR A 154 19.23 -21.04 7.36
CA TYR A 154 20.39 -20.68 6.54
C TYR A 154 20.85 -21.93 5.81
N ASP A 155 20.72 -21.93 4.49
CA ASP A 155 21.17 -23.03 3.64
C ASP A 155 21.71 -22.51 2.31
N ASN A 156 22.73 -23.17 1.77
CA ASN A 156 23.33 -22.89 0.48
C ASN A 156 23.68 -21.39 0.24
N GLY A 157 24.18 -20.72 1.29
CA GLY A 157 24.58 -19.32 1.21
C GLY A 157 23.40 -18.32 1.16
N LYS A 158 22.17 -18.76 1.47
CA LYS A 158 20.97 -17.92 1.54
C LYS A 158 20.35 -17.98 2.93
N LEU A 159 19.88 -16.84 3.40
CA LEU A 159 19.03 -16.72 4.58
C LEU A 159 17.58 -16.78 4.12
N GLU A 160 16.82 -17.70 4.71
CA GLU A 160 15.37 -17.63 4.69
C GLU A 160 14.93 -16.75 5.85
N ILE A 161 14.24 -15.67 5.52
CA ILE A 161 13.72 -14.73 6.51
C ILE A 161 12.21 -14.65 6.42
N GLU A 162 11.60 -14.50 7.58
CA GLU A 162 10.19 -14.25 7.77
C GLU A 162 9.99 -12.76 8.04
N ILE A 163 9.16 -12.15 7.22
CA ILE A 163 8.84 -10.72 7.28
C ILE A 163 7.35 -10.61 7.58
N GLU A 164 7.04 -9.86 8.62
CA GLU A 164 5.70 -9.34 8.87
C GLU A 164 5.46 -8.20 7.89
N GLY A 165 4.74 -8.51 6.81
CA GLY A 165 4.29 -7.55 5.83
C GLY A 165 3.08 -6.78 6.36
N LEU A 166 3.14 -5.46 6.25
CA LEU A 166 2.00 -4.58 6.50
C LEU A 166 0.97 -4.62 5.34
N TYR A 167 1.19 -5.44 4.31
CA TYR A 167 0.43 -5.45 3.06
C TYR A 167 0.20 -6.88 2.52
N ASN A 168 -0.89 -7.09 1.78
CA ASN A 168 -1.36 -8.41 1.28
C ASN A 168 -0.55 -9.04 0.12
N GLU A 169 0.38 -8.33 -0.53
CA GLU A 169 1.12 -8.91 -1.67
C GLU A 169 2.45 -9.54 -1.22
N ASN A 170 2.78 -10.72 -1.76
CA ASN A 170 4.07 -11.40 -1.55
C ASN A 170 5.23 -10.46 -1.92
N ASN A 171 5.85 -9.90 -0.89
CA ASN A 171 6.71 -8.73 -1.00
C ASN A 171 8.11 -9.11 -1.50
N PHE A 172 8.60 -8.44 -2.55
CA PHE A 172 9.96 -8.66 -3.04
C PHE A 172 10.84 -7.42 -2.80
N ILE A 173 11.80 -7.57 -1.91
CA ILE A 173 12.97 -6.71 -1.82
C ILE A 173 14.00 -7.28 -2.82
N SER A 174 14.24 -6.56 -3.92
CA SER A 174 15.31 -6.91 -4.89
C SER A 174 16.53 -6.02 -4.68
#